data_AF-A0A0F9II03-F1
#
_entry.id   AF-A0A0F9II03-F1
#
_cell.length_a   1.000
_cell.length_b   1.000
_cell.length_c   1.000
_cell.angle_alpha   90.00
_cell.angle_beta   90.00
_cell.angle_gamma   90.00
#
_symmetry.space_group_name_H-M   'P 1'
#
loop_
_entity.id
_entity.type
_entity.pdbx_description
1 polymer ?
#
loop_
_entity_poly.entity_id
_entity_poly.type
_entity_poly.pdbx_seq_one_letter_code
_entity_poly.pdbx_strand_id
1 'polypeptide(L)'
;MDLPRRKMVGKNTGIGWCATRQEDGTLKPGHTWNPWYGCSKVSAGCKHCYMFRDMERYGTSNPNVVARSKTTFLDPLKWKEPARVFTCSWSDFFHEDADEWRGEAWDIIRDTP
;
A
#
# COMPACT_ATOMS: atom_id res chain seq x y z
N MET A 1 -6.23 -4.20 17.83
CA MET A 1 -6.80 -2.88 17.46
C MET A 1 -6.88 -2.84 15.95
N ASP A 2 -8.06 -3.14 15.42
CA ASP A 2 -8.29 -3.21 13.98
C ASP A 2 -8.69 -1.83 13.46
N LEU A 3 -7.97 -1.40 12.45
CA LEU A 3 -8.35 -0.29 11.59
C LEU A 3 -9.83 -0.45 11.15
N PRO A 4 -10.70 0.55 11.39
CA PRO A 4 -12.12 0.42 11.07
C PRO A 4 -12.30 0.11 9.58
N ARG A 5 -13.23 -0.82 9.27
CA ARG A 5 -13.56 -1.35 7.92
C ARG A 5 -14.02 -0.30 6.89
N ARG A 6 -13.87 1.00 7.17
CA ARG A 6 -14.30 2.10 6.32
C ARG A 6 -13.20 2.43 5.30
N LYS A 7 -13.15 1.63 4.23
CA LYS A 7 -12.44 1.88 2.95
C LYS A 7 -11.09 2.63 3.11
N MET A 8 -10.14 2.05 3.84
CA MET A 8 -8.76 2.53 3.80
C MET A 8 -8.07 1.92 2.59
N VAL A 9 -7.68 2.78 1.66
CA VAL A 9 -7.06 2.49 0.35
C VAL A 9 -8.02 1.76 -0.61
N GLY A 10 -8.37 2.44 -1.70
CA GLY A 10 -9.12 1.81 -2.79
C GLY A 10 -8.32 0.65 -3.39
N LYS A 11 -9.00 -0.44 -3.76
CA LYS A 11 -8.38 -1.57 -4.49
C LYS A 11 -7.66 -1.10 -5.77
N ASN A 12 -8.14 -0.02 -6.36
CA ASN A 12 -7.60 0.59 -7.57
C ASN A 12 -6.94 1.92 -7.20
N THR A 13 -5.80 2.21 -7.84
CA THR A 13 -5.11 3.48 -7.68
C THR A 13 -5.65 4.52 -8.64
N GLY A 14 -5.82 5.77 -8.16
CA GLY A 14 -6.12 6.94 -9.00
C GLY A 14 -4.89 7.55 -9.66
N ILE A 15 -3.71 6.94 -9.48
CA ILE A 15 -2.44 7.43 -10.00
C ILE A 15 -2.37 7.14 -11.51
N GLY A 16 -2.33 8.21 -12.31
CA GLY A 16 -2.43 8.11 -13.77
C GLY A 16 -1.36 7.23 -14.43
N TRP A 17 -0.13 7.21 -13.91
CA TRP A 17 0.95 6.39 -14.50
C TRP A 17 0.81 4.88 -14.22
N CYS A 18 -0.04 4.50 -13.26
CA CYS A 18 -0.41 3.11 -13.02
C CYS A 18 -1.54 2.64 -13.94
N ALA A 19 -2.22 3.54 -14.65
CA ALA A 19 -3.24 3.15 -15.61
C ALA A 19 -2.61 2.58 -16.90
N THR A 20 -3.29 1.62 -17.51
CA THR A 20 -2.91 1.02 -18.80
C THR A 20 -3.95 1.42 -19.85
N ARG A 21 -3.49 2.00 -20.96
CA ARG A 21 -4.34 2.36 -22.09
C ARG A 21 -4.69 1.10 -22.90
N GLN A 22 -5.98 0.86 -23.06
CA GLN A 22 -6.52 -0.25 -23.85
C GLN A 22 -6.58 0.14 -25.34
N GLU A 23 -6.79 -0.85 -26.21
CA GLU A 23 -6.89 -0.64 -27.67
C GLU A 23 -8.05 0.28 -28.05
N ASP A 24 -9.18 0.19 -27.33
CA ASP A 24 -10.37 1.04 -27.50
C ASP A 24 -10.17 2.49 -26.98
N GLY A 25 -8.99 2.81 -26.47
CA GLY A 25 -8.64 4.12 -25.93
C GLY A 25 -9.04 4.34 -24.46
N THR A 26 -9.73 3.39 -23.82
CA THR A 26 -10.07 3.47 -22.39
C THR A 26 -8.85 3.27 -21.50
N LEU A 27 -8.93 3.78 -20.26
CA LEU A 27 -7.88 3.60 -19.25
C LEU A 27 -8.33 2.57 -18.21
N LYS A 28 -7.60 1.46 -18.13
CA LYS A 28 -7.74 0.49 -17.03
C LYS A 28 -6.90 0.95 -15.84
N PRO A 29 -7.48 1.22 -14.66
CA PRO A 29 -6.71 1.66 -13.50
C PRO A 29 -5.81 0.53 -12.99
N GLY A 30 -4.65 0.89 -12.45
CA GLY A 30 -3.79 -0.04 -11.72
C GLY A 30 -4.30 -0.33 -10.31
N HIS A 31 -3.50 -1.06 -9.53
CA HIS A 31 -3.80 -1.39 -8.14
C HIS A 31 -2.91 -0.63 -7.16
N THR A 32 -3.35 -0.51 -5.91
CA THR A 32 -2.50 -0.10 -4.79
C THR A 32 -2.29 -1.30 -3.87
N TRP A 33 -1.04 -1.57 -3.50
CA TRP A 33 -0.71 -2.60 -2.51
C TRP A 33 -0.04 -2.00 -1.29
N ASN A 34 -0.62 -2.21 -0.10
CA ASN A 34 0.03 -1.87 1.16
C ASN A 34 0.24 -3.16 1.96
N PRO A 35 1.40 -3.81 1.90
CA PRO A 35 1.65 -4.99 2.72
C PRO A 35 1.74 -4.59 4.21
N TRP A 36 2.19 -3.38 4.53
CA TRP A 36 2.17 -2.79 5.87
C TRP A 36 1.82 -1.31 5.79
N TYR A 37 1.55 -0.71 6.94
CA TYR A 37 1.28 0.71 7.13
C TYR A 37 2.06 1.26 8.32
N GLY A 38 2.21 2.58 8.38
CA GLY A 38 3.03 3.27 9.38
C GLY A 38 4.46 3.45 8.90
N CYS A 39 5.19 4.40 9.52
CA CYS A 39 6.59 4.70 9.18
C CYS A 39 7.28 5.52 10.28
N SER A 40 8.61 5.55 10.28
CA SER A 40 9.42 6.47 11.09
C SER A 40 9.75 7.77 10.35
N LYS A 41 9.70 8.91 11.04
CA LYS A 41 10.15 10.19 10.47
C LYS A 41 11.68 10.27 10.47
N VAL A 42 12.31 10.11 9.30
CA VAL A 42 13.79 10.04 9.17
C VAL A 42 14.45 11.34 8.68
N SER A 43 13.68 12.30 8.17
CA SER A 43 14.24 13.57 7.68
C SER A 43 13.24 14.72 7.77
N ALA A 44 13.71 15.95 7.50
CA ALA A 44 12.86 17.14 7.40
C ALA A 44 11.76 17.00 6.34
N GLY A 45 11.96 16.16 5.31
CA GLY A 45 10.95 15.86 4.29
C GLY A 45 9.70 15.19 4.84
N CYS A 46 9.80 14.49 5.97
CA CYS A 46 8.67 13.81 6.60
C CYS A 46 7.67 14.78 7.27
N LYS A 47 8.03 16.07 7.41
CA LYS A 47 7.24 17.07 8.15
C LYS A 47 5.78 17.15 7.70
N HIS A 48 5.52 17.01 6.40
CA HIS A 48 4.19 17.11 5.80
C HIS A 48 3.75 15.83 5.06
N CYS A 49 4.30 14.68 5.46
CA CYS A 49 3.92 13.41 4.87
C CYS A 49 2.43 13.11 5.10
N TYR A 50 1.68 12.90 4.01
CA TYR A 50 0.22 12.74 4.06
C TYR A 50 -0.20 11.48 4.82
N MET A 51 0.61 10.43 4.82
CA MET A 51 0.30 9.18 5.52
C MET A 51 0.04 9.42 7.00
N PHE A 52 0.89 10.20 7.69
CA PHE A 52 0.74 10.49 9.12
C PHE A 52 -0.58 11.22 9.40
N ARG A 53 -0.89 12.25 8.58
CA ARG A 53 -2.13 13.02 8.67
C ARG A 53 -3.35 12.14 8.43
N ASP A 54 -3.30 11.29 7.41
CA ASP A 54 -4.44 10.45 7.03
C ASP A 54 -4.67 9.34 8.05
N MET A 55 -3.61 8.70 8.55
CA MET A 55 -3.73 7.68 9.61
C MET A 55 -4.32 8.25 10.90
N GLU A 56 -3.94 9.47 11.28
CA GLU A 56 -4.56 10.20 12.41
C GLU A 56 -6.06 10.48 12.12
N ARG A 57 -6.38 11.00 10.93
CA ARG A 57 -7.76 11.25 10.48
C ARG A 57 -8.63 10.00 10.53
N TYR A 58 -8.08 8.83 10.20
CA TYR A 58 -8.82 7.56 10.17
C TYR A 58 -8.78 6.78 11.50
N GLY A 59 -8.23 7.39 12.56
CA GLY A 59 -8.28 6.84 13.92
C GLY A 59 -7.29 5.71 14.17
N THR A 60 -6.13 5.72 13.50
CA THR A 60 -5.05 4.79 13.84
C THR A 60 -4.38 5.24 15.14
N SER A 61 -4.09 4.30 16.04
CA SER A 61 -3.58 4.60 17.37
C SER A 61 -2.17 5.19 17.38
N ASN A 62 -1.30 4.86 16.42
CA ASN A 62 0.02 5.46 16.28
C ASN A 62 0.57 5.30 14.85
N PRO A 63 0.70 6.37 14.05
CA PRO A 63 1.28 6.30 12.70
C PRO A 63 2.79 6.04 12.68
N ASN A 64 3.47 6.17 13.83
CA ASN A 64 4.89 5.86 13.96
C ASN A 64 5.18 4.37 14.19
N VAL A 65 4.13 3.54 14.36
CA VAL A 65 4.29 2.10 14.50
C VAL A 65 4.03 1.45 13.15
N VAL A 66 5.04 0.76 12.63
CA VAL A 66 4.88 -0.07 11.44
C VAL A 66 4.15 -1.35 11.82
N ALA A 67 3.12 -1.69 11.07
CA ALA A 67 2.36 -2.92 11.28
C ALA A 67 1.97 -3.57 9.96
N ARG A 68 2.06 -4.91 9.92
CA ARG A 68 1.54 -5.72 8.83
C ARG A 68 0.05 -5.46 8.63
N SER A 69 -0.34 -5.27 7.37
CA SER A 69 -1.74 -5.13 7.01
C SER A 69 -2.47 -6.46 7.16
N LYS A 70 -3.57 -6.46 7.89
CA LYS A 70 -4.43 -7.65 8.01
C LYS A 70 -5.32 -7.87 6.80
N THR A 71 -5.57 -6.81 6.03
CA THR A 71 -6.60 -6.82 4.98
C THR A 71 -6.00 -6.81 3.58
N THR A 72 -4.85 -6.15 3.39
CA THR A 72 -4.27 -5.90 2.07
C THR A 72 -2.97 -6.66 1.81
N PHE A 73 -2.40 -7.35 2.80
CA PHE A 73 -1.14 -8.07 2.62
C PHE A 73 -1.21 -9.10 1.49
N LEU A 74 -2.28 -9.89 1.45
CA LEU A 74 -2.50 -10.95 0.45
C LEU A 74 -3.28 -10.48 -0.79
N ASP A 75 -3.42 -9.16 -1.03
CA ASP A 75 -4.23 -8.67 -2.15
C ASP A 75 -3.70 -9.04 -3.54
N PRO A 76 -2.38 -9.05 -3.82
CA PRO A 76 -1.87 -9.42 -5.14
C PRO A 76 -2.34 -10.80 -5.61
N LEU A 77 -2.40 -11.78 -4.68
CA LEU A 77 -2.88 -13.14 -4.95
C LEU A 77 -4.34 -13.21 -5.42
N LYS A 78 -5.12 -12.13 -5.26
CA LYS A 78 -6.54 -12.07 -5.63
C LYS A 78 -6.77 -11.41 -6.99
N TRP A 79 -5.74 -10.76 -7.56
CA TRP A 79 -5.87 -10.05 -8.82
C TRP A 79 -5.71 -11.03 -9.98
N LYS A 80 -6.72 -11.09 -10.85
CA LYS A 80 -6.76 -12.03 -11.98
C LYS A 80 -6.09 -11.50 -13.23
N GLU A 81 -5.92 -10.18 -13.29
CA GLU A 81 -5.52 -9.47 -14.48
C GLU A 81 -4.21 -8.74 -14.24
N PRO A 82 -3.27 -8.76 -15.19
CA PRO A 82 -2.06 -7.96 -15.11
C PRO A 82 -2.38 -6.47 -14.93
N ALA A 83 -1.66 -5.83 -14.02
CA ALA A 83 -1.82 -4.41 -13.71
C ALA A 83 -0.51 -3.83 -13.16
N ARG A 84 -0.29 -2.53 -13.39
CA ARG A 84 0.75 -1.80 -12.66
C ARG A 84 0.30 -1.57 -11.22
N VAL A 85 1.19 -1.79 -10.27
CA VAL A 85 0.90 -1.72 -8.84
C VAL A 85 1.67 -0.56 -8.22
N PHE A 86 0.96 0.30 -7.49
CA PHE A 86 1.58 1.28 -6.60
C PHE A 86 1.71 0.66 -5.20
N THR A 87 2.94 0.37 -4.79
CA THR A 87 3.21 -0.29 -3.52
C THR A 87 3.57 0.71 -2.42
N CYS A 88 3.21 0.41 -1.17
CA CYS A 88 3.57 1.19 0.02
C CYS A 88 3.11 2.65 -0.05
N SER A 89 1.85 2.88 -0.40
CA SER A 89 1.28 4.23 -0.35
C SER A 89 1.28 4.81 1.07
N TRP A 90 1.18 3.98 2.11
CA TRP A 90 1.13 4.39 3.52
C TRP A 90 2.28 3.81 4.37
N SER A 91 3.41 3.48 3.74
CA SER A 91 4.59 2.93 4.40
C SER A 91 5.82 3.03 3.49
N ASP A 92 6.92 2.38 3.86
CA ASP A 92 8.10 2.18 3.02
C ASP A 92 8.38 0.68 2.91
N PHE A 93 8.68 0.16 1.71
CA PHE A 93 8.88 -1.27 1.51
C PHE A 93 10.15 -1.80 2.21
N PHE A 94 11.14 -0.93 2.41
CA PHE A 94 12.41 -1.25 3.02
C PHE A 94 12.53 -0.78 4.48
N HIS A 95 11.41 -0.45 5.12
CA HIS A 95 11.41 -0.13 6.55
C HIS A 95 11.87 -1.33 7.39
N GLU A 96 12.81 -1.12 8.32
CA GLU A 96 13.43 -2.17 9.15
C GLU A 96 12.40 -3.01 9.92
N ASP A 97 11.41 -2.37 10.56
CA ASP A 97 10.31 -3.07 11.25
C ASP A 97 9.46 -3.99 10.35
N ALA A 98 9.60 -3.91 9.02
CA ALA A 98 8.91 -4.81 8.10
C ALA A 98 9.73 -6.06 7.72
N ASP A 99 10.99 -6.17 8.17
CA ASP A 99 11.90 -7.26 7.78
C ASP A 99 11.31 -8.65 8.08
N GLU A 100 10.58 -8.80 9.20
CA GLU A 100 9.94 -10.08 9.56
C GLU A 100 8.87 -10.55 8.57
N TRP A 101 8.27 -9.64 7.78
CA TRP A 101 7.24 -9.97 6.79
C TRP A 101 7.72 -9.81 5.34
N ARG A 102 8.85 -9.15 5.12
CA ARG A 102 9.32 -8.78 3.77
C ARG A 102 9.63 -10.01 2.92
N GLY A 103 10.12 -11.10 3.52
CA GLY A 103 10.33 -12.37 2.82
C GLY A 103 9.05 -12.90 2.17
N GLU A 104 7.96 -12.97 2.95
CA GLU A 104 6.63 -13.39 2.48
C GLU A 104 6.07 -12.42 1.42
N ALA A 105 6.29 -11.10 1.59
CA ALA A 105 5.90 -10.12 0.58
C ALA A 105 6.64 -10.33 -0.75
N TRP A 106 7.93 -10.68 -0.70
CA TRP A 106 8.70 -11.03 -1.91
C TRP A 106 8.22 -12.32 -2.56
N ASP A 107 7.82 -13.33 -1.78
CA ASP A 107 7.20 -14.55 -2.31
C ASP A 107 5.92 -14.21 -3.08
N ILE A 108 5.05 -13.38 -2.49
CA ILE A 108 3.82 -12.92 -3.15
C ILE A 108 4.12 -12.22 -4.48
N ILE A 109 5.12 -11.33 -4.55
CA ILE A 109 5.51 -10.67 -5.80
C ILE A 109 5.93 -11.70 -6.86
N ARG A 110 6.73 -12.71 -6.47
CA ARG A 110 7.19 -13.77 -7.38
C ARG A 110 6.05 -14.64 -7.89
N ASP A 111 5.07 -14.90 -7.03
CA ASP A 111 3.90 -15.73 -7.36
C ASP A 111 2.86 -14.98 -8.24
N THR A 112 3.03 -13.67 -8.44
CA THR A 112 2.11 -12.83 -9.24
C THR A 112 2.86 -11.96 -10.28
N PRO A 113 3.44 -12.57 -11.34
CA PRO A 113 4.16 -11.85 -12.39
C PRO A 113 3.27 -11.02 -13.33
#